data_AF-A0AAU8NFW6-F1
#
_entry.id   AF-A0AAU8NFW6-F1
#
_cell.length_a   1.000
_cell.length_b   1.000
_cell.length_c   1.000
_cell.angle_alpha   90.00
_cell.angle_beta   90.00
_cell.angle_gamma   90.00
#
_symmetry.space_group_name_H-M   'P 1'
#
loop_
_entity.id
_entity.type
_entity.pdbx_description
1 polymer ?
#
loop_
_entity_poly.entity_id
_entity_poly.type
_entity_poly.pdbx_seq_one_letter_code
_entity_poly.pdbx_strand_id
1 'polypeptide(L)'
;MAILKKIMCLSMLCMVLLVLSACSEKTESSLVTGDEEPSLPAVEVSLQEAEARVPFKIKQPVVPFEITEQYTRILETNGTYEAVEMTYANKDEDANLILLITNSKADTPPKGKIGRKLTNGSQTWDQGNGEISAIYWRDEGLTYALVSGKNNNLEPLYDYTTLLEIANTI
;
A
#
# COMPACT_ATOMS: atom_id res chain seq x y z
N MET A 1 24.80 -5.50 4.03
CA MET A 1 23.88 -4.69 4.86
C MET A 1 22.75 -3.99 4.08
N ALA A 2 22.91 -3.66 2.79
CA ALA A 2 21.83 -3.04 2.00
C ALA A 2 20.68 -4.00 1.64
N ILE A 3 20.97 -5.29 1.49
CA ILE A 3 19.99 -6.33 1.13
C ILE A 3 19.01 -6.60 2.27
N LEU A 4 19.47 -6.55 3.52
CA LEU A 4 18.63 -6.78 4.70
C LEU A 4 17.59 -5.66 4.91
N LYS A 5 17.89 -4.42 4.49
CA LYS A 5 16.96 -3.27 4.60
C LYS A 5 15.83 -3.31 3.58
N LYS A 6 16.12 -3.72 2.33
CA LYS A 6 15.09 -3.89 1.28
C LYS A 6 14.08 -5.00 1.62
N ILE A 7 14.55 -6.06 2.29
CA ILE A 7 13.70 -7.17 2.76
C ILE A 7 12.73 -6.69 3.85
N MET A 8 13.13 -5.75 4.71
CA MET A 8 12.32 -5.27 5.83
C MET A 8 11.18 -4.32 5.42
N CYS A 9 11.37 -3.46 4.40
CA CYS A 9 10.28 -2.62 3.90
C CYS A 9 9.26 -3.37 3.07
N LEU A 10 9.70 -4.40 2.33
CA LEU A 10 8.81 -5.27 1.56
C LEU A 10 7.94 -6.14 2.50
N SER A 11 8.49 -6.52 3.66
CA SER A 11 7.80 -7.25 4.73
C SER A 11 6.61 -6.49 5.35
N MET A 12 6.69 -5.17 5.49
CA MET A 12 5.60 -4.36 6.08
C MET A 12 4.35 -4.27 5.16
N LEU A 13 4.54 -4.19 3.84
CA LEU A 13 3.42 -4.18 2.88
C LEU A 13 2.79 -5.58 2.72
N CYS A 14 3.59 -6.65 2.81
CA CYS A 14 3.11 -8.02 2.82
C CYS A 14 2.27 -8.36 4.05
N MET A 15 2.61 -7.86 5.24
CA MET A 15 1.75 -8.03 6.42
C MET A 15 0.35 -7.42 6.22
N VAL A 16 0.22 -6.29 5.53
CA VAL A 16 -1.10 -5.71 5.21
C VAL A 16 -1.89 -6.63 4.26
N LEU A 17 -1.23 -7.36 3.35
CA LEU A 17 -1.85 -8.32 2.43
C LEU A 17 -2.16 -9.68 3.09
N LEU A 18 -1.27 -10.22 3.94
CA LEU A 18 -1.45 -11.49 4.66
C LEU A 18 -2.60 -11.41 5.68
N VAL A 19 -2.82 -10.24 6.26
CA VAL A 19 -3.93 -9.96 7.17
C VAL A 19 -5.30 -10.01 6.46
N LEU A 20 -5.33 -9.94 5.11
CA LEU A 20 -6.52 -10.09 4.26
C LEU A 20 -6.74 -11.56 3.78
N SER A 21 -5.76 -12.46 3.95
CA SER A 21 -5.84 -13.84 3.46
C SER A 21 -6.14 -14.89 4.55
N ALA A 22 -6.28 -14.49 5.81
CA ALA A 22 -6.54 -15.43 6.90
C ALA A 22 -8.04 -15.82 6.95
N CYS A 23 -8.48 -16.72 6.06
CA CYS A 23 -9.57 -17.68 6.28
C CYS A 23 -9.75 -18.65 5.08
N SER A 24 -8.89 -19.67 5.01
CA SER A 24 -9.13 -21.04 4.51
C SER A 24 -7.75 -21.72 4.55
N GLU A 25 -7.48 -22.85 5.19
CA GLU A 25 -8.24 -24.09 5.27
C GLU A 25 -7.90 -24.84 6.57
N LYS A 26 -8.87 -25.60 7.04
CA LYS A 26 -8.69 -26.60 8.08
C LYS A 26 -8.30 -27.90 7.37
N THR A 27 -7.02 -28.28 7.37
CA THR A 27 -6.56 -29.65 7.08
C THR A 27 -5.19 -29.86 7.76
N GLU A 28 -5.11 -30.90 8.59
CA GLU A 28 -3.87 -31.35 9.23
C GLU A 28 -2.85 -31.84 8.19
N SER A 29 -1.58 -31.43 8.31
CA SER A 29 -0.41 -32.33 8.33
C SER A 29 0.92 -31.57 8.16
N SER A 30 1.87 -31.95 9.02
CA SER A 30 3.33 -31.84 8.93
C SER A 30 3.99 -30.47 8.84
N LEU A 31 4.71 -30.15 9.93
CA LEU A 31 5.90 -29.29 9.99
C LEU A 31 6.76 -29.38 8.72
N VAL A 32 6.91 -28.25 8.03
CA VAL A 32 8.14 -27.87 7.34
C VAL A 32 8.34 -26.38 7.59
N THR A 33 9.37 -26.07 8.37
CA THR A 33 9.88 -24.73 8.62
C THR A 33 10.37 -24.13 7.30
N GLY A 34 9.78 -23.02 6.88
CA GLY A 34 10.18 -22.26 5.70
C GLY A 34 9.61 -20.85 5.80
N ASP A 35 10.42 -19.92 6.31
CA ASP A 35 10.15 -18.48 6.38
C ASP A 35 10.24 -17.84 4.98
N GLU A 36 9.35 -18.24 4.06
CA GLU A 36 9.17 -17.53 2.78
C GLU A 36 7.79 -16.85 2.79
N GLU A 37 7.80 -15.60 3.25
CA GLU A 37 6.68 -14.68 3.15
C GLU A 37 6.44 -14.35 1.66
N PRO A 38 5.25 -14.61 1.09
CA PRO A 38 5.04 -14.45 -0.34
C PRO A 38 4.91 -12.95 -0.69
N SER A 39 6.00 -12.33 -1.14
CA SER A 39 5.93 -11.05 -1.85
C SER A 39 5.30 -11.27 -3.22
N LEU A 40 4.20 -10.57 -3.52
CA LEU A 40 3.66 -10.59 -4.88
C LEU A 40 4.74 -10.11 -5.85
N PRO A 41 5.03 -10.86 -6.93
CA PRO A 41 5.88 -10.36 -7.98
C PRO A 41 5.28 -9.06 -8.53
N ALA A 42 6.12 -8.15 -9.02
CA ALA A 42 5.64 -6.88 -9.54
C ALA A 42 6.53 -6.40 -10.67
N VAL A 43 5.90 -5.74 -11.64
CA VAL A 43 6.56 -5.21 -12.83
C VAL A 43 6.50 -3.69 -12.77
N GLU A 44 7.67 -3.05 -12.79
CA GLU A 44 7.77 -1.60 -12.95
C GLU A 44 7.39 -1.22 -14.38
N VAL A 45 6.50 -0.25 -14.51
CA VAL A 45 5.95 0.23 -15.78
C VAL A 45 5.81 1.75 -15.73
N SER A 46 5.62 2.39 -16.88
CA SER A 46 5.19 3.78 -16.90
C SER A 46 3.75 3.92 -16.37
N LEU A 47 3.38 5.10 -15.85
CA LEU A 47 2.00 5.37 -15.44
C LEU A 47 1.01 5.17 -16.59
N GLN A 48 1.35 5.65 -17.80
CA GLN A 48 0.50 5.49 -18.99
C GLN A 48 0.25 4.02 -19.33
N GLU A 49 1.29 3.18 -19.20
CA GLU A 49 1.16 1.74 -19.41
C GLU A 49 0.30 1.08 -18.32
N ALA A 50 0.42 1.52 -17.07
CA ALA A 50 -0.46 1.08 -16.00
C ALA A 50 -1.93 1.45 -16.27
N GLU A 51 -2.19 2.71 -16.66
CA GLU A 51 -3.52 3.21 -17.03
C GLU A 51 -4.14 2.42 -18.21
N ALA A 52 -3.31 1.96 -19.15
CA ALA A 52 -3.78 1.15 -20.28
C ALA A 52 -4.08 -0.32 -19.90
N ARG A 53 -3.50 -0.83 -18.81
CA ARG A 53 -3.60 -2.24 -18.41
C ARG A 53 -4.68 -2.51 -17.38
N VAL A 54 -4.88 -1.60 -16.43
CA VAL A 54 -5.82 -1.83 -15.32
C VAL A 54 -7.23 -1.34 -15.68
N PRO A 55 -8.29 -2.01 -15.21
CA PRO A 55 -9.67 -1.69 -15.59
C PRO A 55 -10.25 -0.50 -14.81
N PHE A 56 -9.41 0.30 -14.15
CA PHE A 56 -9.84 1.41 -13.30
C PHE A 56 -8.97 2.65 -13.53
N LYS A 57 -9.53 3.84 -13.27
CA LYS A 57 -8.79 5.08 -13.35
C LYS A 57 -7.78 5.15 -12.18
N ILE A 58 -6.51 5.39 -12.50
CA ILE A 58 -5.48 5.62 -11.50
C ILE A 58 -5.56 7.09 -11.05
N LYS A 59 -6.01 7.33 -9.82
CA LYS A 59 -6.02 8.65 -9.19
C LYS A 59 -4.67 8.88 -8.48
N GLN A 60 -4.08 10.06 -8.63
CA GLN A 60 -2.79 10.43 -8.01
C GLN A 60 -3.02 11.48 -6.91
N PRO A 61 -2.31 11.41 -5.78
CA PRO A 61 -2.39 12.43 -4.74
C PRO A 61 -1.60 13.69 -5.14
N VAL A 62 -1.94 14.82 -4.53
CA VAL A 62 -1.03 15.97 -4.43
C VAL A 62 0.04 15.64 -3.39
N VAL A 63 1.28 15.47 -3.84
CA VAL A 63 2.41 15.13 -2.98
C VAL A 63 2.91 16.38 -2.24
N PRO A 64 3.11 16.35 -0.91
CA PRO A 64 3.45 17.53 -0.11
C PRO A 64 4.95 17.89 -0.12
N PHE A 65 5.73 17.32 -1.04
CA PHE A 65 7.16 17.55 -1.22
C PHE A 65 7.53 17.53 -2.71
N GLU A 66 8.69 18.09 -3.05
CA GLU A 66 9.23 18.01 -4.41
C GLU A 66 9.61 16.56 -4.75
N ILE A 67 9.12 16.03 -5.88
CA ILE A 67 9.37 14.65 -6.27
C ILE A 67 10.70 14.59 -7.02
N THR A 68 11.69 13.88 -6.49
CA THR A 68 12.95 13.59 -7.20
C THR A 68 12.93 12.24 -7.88
N GLU A 69 12.09 11.31 -7.41
CA GLU A 69 11.86 10.01 -8.06
C GLU A 69 10.41 9.59 -7.99
N GLN A 70 9.94 8.95 -9.07
CA GLN A 70 8.60 8.39 -9.15
C GLN A 70 8.64 7.03 -9.84
N TYR A 71 7.94 6.06 -9.26
CA TYR A 71 7.84 4.70 -9.79
C TYR A 71 6.39 4.25 -9.82
N THR A 72 6.04 3.42 -10.81
CA THR A 72 4.73 2.77 -10.88
C THR A 72 4.94 1.29 -11.11
N ARG A 73 4.25 0.45 -10.33
CA ARG A 73 4.34 -1.01 -10.41
C ARG A 73 2.95 -1.60 -10.52
N ILE A 74 2.79 -2.58 -11.41
CA ILE A 74 1.63 -3.47 -11.38
C ILE A 74 2.02 -4.69 -10.54
N LEU A 75 1.21 -5.00 -9.52
CA LEU A 75 1.42 -6.18 -8.70
C LEU A 75 0.78 -7.40 -9.37
N GLU A 76 1.51 -8.52 -9.41
CA GLU A 76 1.04 -9.79 -9.94
C GLU A 76 0.21 -10.51 -8.88
N THR A 77 -1.08 -10.63 -9.13
CA THR A 77 -2.09 -11.16 -8.21
C THR A 77 -2.63 -12.52 -8.67
N ASN A 78 -1.90 -13.18 -9.58
CA ASN A 78 -2.34 -14.39 -10.29
C ASN A 78 -3.68 -14.23 -11.03
N GLY A 79 -4.01 -13.01 -11.46
CA GLY A 79 -5.24 -12.72 -12.23
C GLY A 79 -6.52 -12.69 -11.39
N THR A 80 -6.42 -12.59 -10.05
CA THR A 80 -7.59 -12.53 -9.16
C THR A 80 -8.14 -11.12 -8.97
N TYR A 81 -7.29 -10.11 -9.12
CA TYR A 81 -7.63 -8.69 -9.06
C TYR A 81 -6.49 -7.86 -9.66
N GLU A 82 -6.69 -6.59 -9.97
CA GLU A 82 -5.63 -5.71 -10.39
C GLU A 82 -5.19 -4.82 -9.22
N ALA A 83 -3.89 -4.58 -9.14
CA ALA A 83 -3.31 -3.71 -8.13
C ALA A 83 -2.16 -2.89 -8.73
N VAL A 84 -2.16 -1.59 -8.42
CA VAL A 84 -1.12 -0.65 -8.82
C VAL A 84 -0.54 -0.02 -7.57
N GLU A 85 0.78 -0.03 -7.47
CA GLU A 85 1.55 0.71 -6.49
C GLU A 85 2.25 1.88 -7.19
N MET A 86 2.12 3.08 -6.62
CA MET A 86 2.88 4.26 -7.03
C MET A 86 3.72 4.73 -5.86
N THR A 87 5.00 4.99 -6.12
CA THR A 87 5.93 5.53 -5.13
C THR A 87 6.39 6.89 -5.59
N TYR A 88 6.26 7.88 -4.72
CA TYR A 88 6.79 9.23 -4.87
C TYR A 88 7.87 9.42 -3.80
N ALA A 89 9.07 9.81 -4.21
CA ALA A 89 10.18 9.97 -3.30
C ALA A 89 10.91 11.30 -3.50
N ASN A 90 11.40 11.85 -2.40
CA ASN A 90 12.42 12.89 -2.37
C ASN A 90 13.64 12.34 -1.63
N LYS A 91 14.71 12.04 -2.37
CA LYS A 91 15.96 11.52 -1.82
C LYS A 91 16.71 12.49 -0.91
N ASP A 92 16.55 13.80 -1.11
CA ASP A 92 17.26 14.81 -0.34
C ASP A 92 16.57 15.10 0.99
N GLU A 93 15.25 14.95 1.04
CA GLU A 93 14.43 15.07 2.25
C GLU A 93 14.14 13.73 2.92
N ASP A 94 14.68 12.65 2.37
CA ASP A 94 14.41 11.26 2.78
C ASP A 94 12.90 10.91 2.80
N ALA A 95 12.07 11.61 2.03
CA ALA A 95 10.61 11.47 2.09
C ALA A 95 10.11 10.43 1.06
N ASN A 96 9.18 9.57 1.48
CA ASN A 96 8.50 8.62 0.61
C ASN A 96 6.99 8.65 0.88
N LEU A 97 6.21 8.62 -0.21
CA LEU A 97 4.77 8.45 -0.20
C LEU A 97 4.42 7.31 -1.18
N ILE A 98 3.76 6.28 -0.69
CA ILE A 98 3.37 5.09 -1.47
C ILE A 98 1.86 5.01 -1.50
N LEU A 99 1.27 4.96 -2.69
CA LEU A 99 -0.16 4.75 -2.90
C LEU A 99 -0.38 3.40 -3.57
N LEU A 100 -1.12 2.53 -2.89
CA LEU A 100 -1.63 1.27 -3.43
C LEU A 100 -3.10 1.44 -3.78
N ILE A 101 -3.48 1.03 -5.00
CA ILE A 101 -4.87 0.99 -5.48
C ILE A 101 -5.16 -0.43 -5.97
N THR A 102 -6.26 -1.02 -5.52
CA THR A 102 -6.69 -2.34 -6.01
C THR A 102 -8.20 -2.44 -6.16
N ASN A 103 -8.67 -3.20 -7.14
CA ASN A 103 -10.08 -3.55 -7.29
C ASN A 103 -10.47 -4.87 -6.60
N SER A 104 -9.58 -5.42 -5.76
CA SER A 104 -9.83 -6.64 -4.99
C SER A 104 -11.20 -6.59 -4.29
N LYS A 105 -11.97 -7.67 -4.44
CA LYS A 105 -13.29 -7.86 -3.84
C LYS A 105 -13.23 -8.64 -2.53
N ALA A 106 -12.03 -8.83 -1.97
CA ALA A 106 -11.88 -9.46 -0.67
C ALA A 106 -12.72 -8.72 0.38
N ASP A 107 -13.75 -9.39 0.88
CA ASP A 107 -14.64 -8.85 1.90
C ASP A 107 -14.08 -9.09 3.30
N THR A 108 -12.85 -8.66 3.49
CA THR A 108 -12.23 -8.62 4.81
C THR A 108 -12.50 -7.25 5.41
N PRO A 109 -13.11 -7.17 6.60
CA PRO A 109 -13.26 -5.89 7.28
C PRO A 109 -11.90 -5.23 7.42
N PRO A 110 -11.75 -3.95 7.03
CA PRO A 110 -10.52 -3.23 7.29
C PRO A 110 -10.17 -3.27 8.78
N LYS A 111 -8.95 -3.73 9.06
CA LYS A 111 -8.39 -3.71 10.42
C LYS A 111 -7.88 -2.30 10.72
N GLY A 112 -7.53 -2.02 11.97
CA GLY A 112 -7.05 -0.70 12.40
C GLY A 112 -8.12 0.17 13.05
N LYS A 113 -7.73 1.40 13.43
CA LYS A 113 -8.57 2.31 14.19
C LYS A 113 -9.47 3.08 13.23
N ILE A 114 -10.79 3.06 13.47
CA ILE A 114 -11.74 3.85 12.69
C ILE A 114 -11.34 5.32 12.75
N GLY A 115 -11.10 5.89 11.57
CA GLY A 115 -10.68 7.27 11.40
C GLY A 115 -11.83 8.23 11.08
N ARG A 116 -11.47 9.47 10.75
CA ARG A 116 -12.37 10.45 10.13
C ARG A 116 -12.71 10.03 8.70
N LYS A 117 -13.82 10.54 8.18
CA LYS A 117 -14.19 10.36 6.77
C LYS A 117 -13.39 11.29 5.87
N LEU A 118 -13.18 10.86 4.64
CA LEU A 118 -12.76 11.74 3.54
C LEU A 118 -13.91 12.70 3.16
N THR A 119 -13.58 13.73 2.40
CA THR A 119 -14.49 14.76 1.89
C THR A 119 -15.57 14.19 0.97
N ASN A 120 -15.26 13.14 0.22
CA ASN A 120 -16.23 12.37 -0.57
C ASN A 120 -17.15 11.48 0.30
N GLY A 121 -16.97 11.47 1.62
CA GLY A 121 -17.77 10.69 2.57
C GLY A 121 -17.25 9.28 2.87
N SER A 122 -16.20 8.84 2.19
CA SER A 122 -15.61 7.52 2.37
C SER A 122 -14.98 7.36 3.75
N GLN A 123 -15.27 6.24 4.42
CA GLN A 123 -14.72 5.93 5.73
C GLN A 123 -13.24 5.56 5.60
N THR A 124 -12.41 6.03 6.54
CA THR A 124 -10.99 5.65 6.61
C THR A 124 -10.68 4.86 7.86
N TRP A 125 -9.55 4.15 7.83
CA TRP A 125 -8.98 3.43 8.96
C TRP A 125 -7.52 3.81 9.10
N ASP A 126 -7.18 4.36 10.26
CA ASP A 126 -5.81 4.66 10.67
C ASP A 126 -5.08 3.34 10.96
N GLN A 127 -4.00 3.09 10.20
CA GLN A 127 -3.13 1.93 10.34
C GLN A 127 -1.83 2.28 11.09
N GLY A 128 -1.65 3.53 11.51
CA GLY A 128 -0.42 3.96 12.16
C GLY A 128 -0.25 3.33 13.54
N ASN A 129 0.97 2.85 13.84
CA ASN A 129 1.26 2.16 15.11
C ASN A 129 2.66 2.45 15.69
N GLY A 130 3.28 3.58 15.31
CA GLY A 130 4.63 3.96 15.77
C GLY A 130 5.76 3.33 14.95
N GLU A 131 5.47 2.26 14.20
CA GLU A 131 6.38 1.64 13.23
C GLU A 131 5.95 1.89 11.79
N ILE A 132 4.64 2.06 11.57
CA ILE A 132 4.05 2.35 10.26
C ILE A 132 3.31 3.70 10.35
N SER A 133 3.36 4.47 9.26
CA SER A 133 2.44 5.58 9.01
C SER A 133 1.62 5.27 7.76
N ALA A 134 0.35 4.90 7.95
CA ALA A 134 -0.52 4.51 6.86
C ALA A 134 -2.00 4.78 7.14
N ILE A 135 -2.75 5.06 6.07
CA ILE A 135 -4.21 5.22 6.06
C ILE A 135 -4.81 4.31 4.98
N TYR A 136 -5.94 3.71 5.29
CA TYR A 136 -6.67 2.80 4.41
C TYR A 136 -8.10 3.31 4.20
N TRP A 137 -8.65 3.16 2.99
CA TRP A 137 -10.06 3.41 2.71
C TRP A 137 -10.57 2.63 1.49
N ARG A 138 -11.89 2.64 1.30
CA ARG A 138 -12.55 2.13 0.10
C ARG A 138 -13.40 3.22 -0.53
N ASP A 139 -13.35 3.31 -1.85
CA ASP A 139 -14.13 4.28 -2.62
C ASP A 139 -14.41 3.71 -4.01
N GLU A 140 -15.64 3.88 -4.52
CA GLU A 140 -16.04 3.47 -5.87
C GLU A 140 -15.68 2.01 -6.25
N GLY A 141 -15.70 1.08 -5.28
CA GLY A 141 -15.38 -0.33 -5.49
C GLY A 141 -13.88 -0.64 -5.61
N LEU A 142 -13.03 0.33 -5.30
CA LEU A 142 -11.58 0.22 -5.15
C LEU A 142 -11.20 0.31 -3.67
N THR A 143 -10.08 -0.33 -3.35
CA THR A 143 -9.39 -0.24 -2.08
C THR A 143 -8.13 0.58 -2.27
N TYR A 144 -7.88 1.49 -1.33
CA TYR A 144 -6.72 2.36 -1.31
C TYR A 144 -5.95 2.18 0.00
N ALA A 145 -4.63 2.21 -0.09
CA ALA A 145 -3.76 2.37 1.05
C ALA A 145 -2.69 3.43 0.72
N LEU A 146 -2.52 4.40 1.60
CA LEU A 146 -1.52 5.43 1.49
C LEU A 146 -0.56 5.29 2.66
N VAL A 147 0.72 5.08 2.36
CA VAL A 147 1.80 4.90 3.33
C VAL A 147 2.77 6.06 3.18
N SER A 148 3.24 6.61 4.30
CA SER A 148 4.33 7.57 4.29
C SER A 148 5.49 7.08 5.13
N GLY A 149 6.71 7.31 4.65
CA GLY A 149 7.90 6.81 5.32
C GLY A 149 9.13 7.67 5.05
N LYS A 150 10.07 7.62 5.98
CA LYS A 150 11.39 8.20 5.85
C LYS A 150 12.40 7.14 5.45
N ASN A 151 13.37 7.56 4.65
CA ASN A 151 14.49 6.75 4.20
C ASN A 151 14.01 5.48 3.47
N ASN A 152 14.96 4.60 3.15
CA ASN A 152 14.67 3.28 2.60
C ASN A 152 14.09 2.28 3.63
N ASN A 153 13.83 2.72 4.87
CA ASN A 153 13.31 1.89 5.97
C ASN A 153 11.84 2.18 6.28
N LEU A 154 11.22 3.16 5.60
CA LEU A 154 9.84 3.61 5.82
C LEU A 154 9.52 3.94 7.29
N GLU A 155 10.46 4.58 7.99
CA GLU A 155 10.19 5.10 9.34
C GLU A 155 9.02 6.09 9.27
N PRO A 156 8.04 6.08 10.19
CA PRO A 156 6.83 6.91 10.06
C PRO A 156 7.14 8.38 9.77
N LEU A 157 6.62 8.89 8.64
CA LEU A 157 6.86 10.27 8.20
C LEU A 157 5.73 11.21 8.63
N TYR A 158 4.50 10.92 8.20
CA TYR A 158 3.34 11.75 8.48
C TYR A 158 2.47 11.18 9.58
N ASP A 159 1.75 12.05 10.26
CA ASP A 159 0.68 11.63 11.16
C ASP A 159 -0.61 11.31 10.38
N TYR A 160 -1.58 10.72 11.07
CA TYR A 160 -2.87 10.39 10.48
C TYR A 160 -3.60 11.62 9.90
N THR A 161 -3.44 12.80 10.51
CA THR A 161 -4.09 14.03 10.03
C THR A 161 -3.56 14.43 8.66
N THR A 162 -2.24 14.46 8.51
CA THR A 162 -1.58 14.80 7.25
C THR A 162 -1.89 13.76 6.17
N LEU A 163 -1.88 12.47 6.52
CA LEU A 163 -2.27 11.40 5.58
C LEU A 163 -3.74 11.54 5.12
N LEU A 164 -4.65 11.93 6.01
CA LEU A 164 -6.04 12.20 5.65
C LEU A 164 -6.15 13.40 4.68
N GLU A 165 -5.37 14.46 4.89
CA GLU A 165 -5.34 15.62 3.99
C GLU A 165 -4.83 15.23 2.60
N ILE A 166 -3.75 14.45 2.51
CA ILE A 166 -3.23 13.94 1.24
C ILE A 166 -4.27 13.04 0.56
N ALA A 167 -4.88 12.11 1.30
CA ALA A 167 -5.91 11.22 0.76
C ALA A 167 -7.14 11.97 0.22
N ASN A 168 -7.46 13.16 0.75
CA ASN A 168 -8.54 14.00 0.24
C ASN A 168 -8.26 14.66 -1.11
N THR A 169 -7.02 14.58 -1.61
CA THR A 169 -6.64 15.13 -2.92
C THR A 169 -6.83 14.11 -4.06
N ILE A 170 -7.23 12.89 -3.72
CA ILE A 170 -7.50 11.76 -4.61
C ILE A 170 -9.00 11.70 -4.92
#